data_AF-A0A2N3DNV7-F1
#
_entry.id   AF-A0A2N3DNV7-F1
#
_cell.length_a   1.000
_cell.length_b   1.000
_cell.length_c   1.000
_cell.angle_alpha   90.00
_cell.angle_beta   90.00
_cell.angle_gamma   90.00
#
_symmetry.space_group_name_H-M   'P 1'
#
loop_
_entity.id
_entity.type
_entity.pdbx_description
1 polymer ?
#
loop_
_entity_poly.entity_id
_entity_poly.type
_entity_poly.pdbx_seq_one_letter_code
_entity_poly.pdbx_strand_id
1 'polypeptide(L)'
;MNRPPHQSNRLVLFENRWLEQFTVISVGWFVAIWAVIVPLVVMAAWGTFSPLSAIGLMLAGWFIWSIFEYIAHRKLFHFDTDRPWLERVVFIIHGNHHVQPRDELRNLMPPIVSVPVSMSIWALLWAMAGDAGTWMFVGFIGGYVAYDLTH
;
A
#
# COMPACT_ATOMS: atom_id res chain seq x y z
N MET A 1 -0.84 -20.21 29.06
CA MET A 1 -0.54 -19.45 27.83
C MET A 1 -0.40 -17.98 28.22
N ASN A 2 0.84 -17.50 28.32
CA ASN A 2 1.11 -16.12 28.75
C ASN A 2 0.83 -15.19 27.58
N ARG A 3 -0.29 -14.46 27.64
CA ARG A 3 -0.50 -13.31 26.75
C ARG A 3 0.59 -12.27 27.06
N PRO A 4 1.30 -11.73 26.07
CA PRO A 4 2.22 -10.64 26.34
C PRO A 4 1.46 -9.46 26.97
N PRO A 5 2.07 -8.72 27.91
CA PRO A 5 1.44 -7.57 28.55
C PRO A 5 1.01 -6.54 27.49
N HIS A 6 -0.12 -5.87 27.72
CA HIS A 6 -0.52 -4.71 26.92
C HIS A 6 0.62 -3.67 26.96
N GLN A 7 1.36 -3.51 25.86
CA GLN A 7 2.24 -2.35 25.70
C GLN A 7 1.33 -1.12 25.53
N SER A 8 1.21 -0.33 26.59
CA SER A 8 0.36 0.87 26.61
C SER A 8 0.94 2.02 25.77
N ASN A 9 2.24 1.98 25.47
CA ASN A 9 2.93 2.98 24.67
C ASN A 9 3.33 2.42 23.31
N ARG A 10 3.11 3.22 22.26
CA ARG A 10 3.56 2.93 20.89
C ARG A 10 5.07 2.73 20.81
N LEU A 11 5.52 1.72 20.06
CA LEU A 11 6.91 1.51 19.70
C LEU A 11 7.51 2.73 18.98
N VAL A 12 8.69 3.18 19.40
CA VAL A 12 9.44 4.24 18.71
C VAL A 12 10.38 3.61 17.69
N LEU A 13 10.18 3.88 16.40
CA LEU A 13 11.01 3.31 15.32
C LEU A 13 12.24 4.19 15.01
N PHE A 14 12.08 5.50 15.23
CA PHE A 14 13.11 6.52 15.05
C PHE A 14 13.15 7.49 16.23
N GLU A 15 14.36 7.79 16.72
CA GLU A 15 14.57 8.86 17.71
C GLU A 15 14.25 10.24 17.12
N ASN A 16 14.41 10.39 15.80
CA ASN A 16 14.06 11.61 15.09
C ASN A 16 12.54 11.70 14.90
N ARG A 17 11.93 12.74 15.48
CA ARG A 17 10.49 12.99 15.42
C ARG A 17 9.92 13.06 13.99
N TRP A 18 10.65 13.64 13.04
CA TRP A 18 10.19 13.76 11.66
C TRP A 18 10.17 12.41 10.96
N LEU A 19 11.22 11.60 11.13
CA LEU A 19 11.26 10.24 10.59
C LEU A 19 10.13 9.38 11.18
N GLU A 20 9.86 9.50 12.48
CA GLU A 20 8.78 8.79 13.14
C GLU A 20 7.40 9.15 12.55
N GLN A 21 7.16 10.43 12.24
CA GLN A 21 5.90 10.88 11.63
C GLN A 21 5.63 10.27 10.25
N PHE A 22 6.67 9.92 9.48
CA PHE A 22 6.49 9.24 8.19
C PHE A 22 6.11 7.76 8.33
N THR A 23 6.15 7.19 9.53
CA THR A 23 5.80 5.78 9.80
C THR A 23 4.36 5.57 10.23
N VAL A 24 3.57 6.64 10.36
CA VAL A 24 2.21 6.59 10.91
C VAL A 24 1.21 7.23 9.97
N ILE A 25 0.00 6.68 9.94
CA ILE A 25 -1.12 7.25 9.20
C ILE A 25 -2.46 6.86 9.85
N SER A 26 -3.38 7.82 9.96
CA SER A 26 -4.75 7.53 10.37
C SER A 26 -5.61 7.13 9.16
N VAL A 27 -6.68 6.35 9.40
CA VAL A 27 -7.67 5.98 8.38
C VAL A 27 -8.22 7.22 7.64
N GLY A 28 -8.49 8.31 8.35
CA GLY A 28 -8.98 9.54 7.73
C GLY A 28 -8.00 10.16 6.73
N TRP A 29 -6.71 10.22 7.08
CA TRP A 29 -5.68 10.70 6.15
C TRP A 29 -5.44 9.74 4.99
N PHE A 30 -5.50 8.43 5.24
CA PHE A 30 -5.41 7.42 4.21
C PHE A 30 -6.51 7.60 3.16
N VAL A 31 -7.77 7.68 3.60
CA VAL A 31 -8.92 7.92 2.72
C VAL A 31 -8.76 9.24 1.97
N ALA A 32 -8.35 10.32 2.64
CA ALA A 32 -8.17 11.62 2.00
C ALA A 32 -7.12 11.59 0.87
N ILE A 33 -5.98 10.93 1.09
CA ILE A 33 -4.93 10.79 0.07
C ILE A 33 -5.46 10.04 -1.15
N TRP A 34 -6.08 8.88 -0.95
CA TRP A 34 -6.53 8.05 -2.07
C TRP A 34 -7.79 8.60 -2.75
N ALA A 35 -8.65 9.32 -2.03
CA ALA A 35 -9.78 10.05 -2.58
C ALA A 35 -9.35 11.21 -3.49
N VAL A 36 -8.10 11.68 -3.40
CA VAL A 36 -7.53 12.66 -4.33
C VAL A 36 -6.79 11.96 -5.47
N ILE A 37 -5.92 10.99 -5.16
CA ILE A 37 -5.08 10.34 -6.17
C ILE A 37 -5.90 9.52 -7.17
N VAL A 38 -6.86 8.71 -6.71
CA VAL A 38 -7.60 7.81 -7.61
C VAL A 38 -8.41 8.60 -8.66
N PRO A 39 -9.18 9.65 -8.30
CA PRO A 39 -9.85 10.46 -9.31
C PRO A 39 -8.90 11.15 -10.28
N LEU A 40 -7.73 11.62 -9.84
CA LEU A 40 -6.73 12.22 -10.74
C LEU A 40 -6.25 11.24 -11.82
N VAL A 41 -6.03 9.97 -11.43
CA VAL A 41 -5.64 8.90 -12.36
C VAL A 41 -6.79 8.58 -13.33
N VAL A 42 -8.03 8.51 -12.84
CA VAL A 42 -9.21 8.30 -13.69
C VAL A 42 -9.39 9.44 -14.68
N MET A 43 -9.20 10.69 -14.25
CA MET A 43 -9.25 11.86 -15.13
C MET A 43 -8.17 11.82 -16.20
N ALA A 44 -6.95 11.37 -15.87
CA ALA A 44 -5.86 11.23 -16.83
C ALA A 44 -6.15 10.18 -17.93
N ALA A 45 -6.94 9.15 -17.62
CA ALA A 45 -7.35 8.11 -18.58
C ALA A 45 -8.71 8.37 -19.23
N TRP A 46 -9.40 9.46 -18.88
CA TRP A 46 -10.78 9.67 -19.28
C TRP A 46 -10.92 9.78 -20.80
N GLY A 47 -11.93 9.10 -21.38
CA GLY A 47 -12.22 9.14 -22.82
C GLY A 47 -11.31 8.27 -23.70
N THR A 48 -10.34 7.54 -23.13
CA THR A 48 -9.43 6.66 -23.88
C THR A 48 -10.08 5.32 -24.28
N PHE A 49 -11.06 4.86 -23.51
CA PHE A 49 -11.80 3.61 -23.73
C PHE A 49 -13.30 3.77 -23.50
N SER A 50 -14.10 2.88 -24.09
CA SER A 50 -15.52 2.76 -23.75
C SER A 50 -15.69 2.37 -22.27
N PRO A 51 -16.78 2.75 -21.60
CA PRO A 51 -17.01 2.37 -20.20
C PRO A 51 -16.90 0.87 -19.93
N LEU A 52 -17.43 0.03 -20.84
CA LEU A 52 -17.37 -1.43 -20.69
C LEU A 52 -15.92 -1.95 -20.78
N SER A 53 -15.14 -1.44 -21.73
CA SER A 53 -13.72 -1.79 -21.86
C SER A 53 -12.90 -1.34 -20.65
N ALA A 54 -13.15 -0.11 -20.17
CA ALA A 54 -12.51 0.44 -18.98
C ALA A 54 -12.79 -0.43 -17.73
N ILE A 55 -14.04 -0.87 -17.54
CA ILE A 55 -14.41 -1.80 -16.46
C ILE A 55 -13.64 -3.12 -16.59
N GLY A 56 -13.54 -3.69 -17.80
CA GLY A 56 -12.77 -4.91 -18.03
C GLY A 56 -11.30 -4.76 -17.65
N LEU A 57 -10.68 -3.63 -18.00
CA LEU A 57 -9.30 -3.31 -17.65
C LEU A 57 -9.12 -3.10 -16.14
N MET A 58 -10.07 -2.42 -15.48
CA MET A 58 -10.07 -2.28 -14.02
C MET A 58 -10.17 -3.64 -13.32
N LEU A 59 -11.01 -4.56 -13.80
CA LEU A 59 -11.10 -5.91 -13.23
C LEU A 59 -9.78 -6.70 -13.41
N ALA A 60 -9.13 -6.58 -14.57
CA ALA A 60 -7.80 -7.14 -14.78
C ALA A 60 -6.77 -6.55 -13.82
N GLY A 61 -6.81 -5.24 -13.61
CA GLY A 61 -6.01 -4.52 -12.63
C GLY A 61 -6.20 -5.01 -11.20
N TRP A 62 -7.45 -5.19 -10.79
CA TRP A 62 -7.79 -5.73 -9.47
C TRP A 62 -7.26 -7.16 -9.27
N PHE A 63 -7.34 -7.99 -10.31
CA PHE A 63 -6.76 -9.33 -10.29
C PHE A 63 -5.23 -9.30 -10.20
N ILE A 64 -4.57 -8.34 -10.86
CA ILE A 64 -3.12 -8.15 -10.70
C ILE A 64 -2.80 -7.70 -9.27
N TRP A 65 -3.62 -6.84 -8.67
CA TRP A 65 -3.47 -6.46 -7.27
C TRP A 65 -3.52 -7.67 -6.34
N SER A 66 -4.47 -8.60 -6.48
CA SER A 66 -4.53 -9.76 -5.57
C SER A 66 -3.30 -10.67 -5.68
N ILE A 67 -2.72 -10.81 -6.87
CA ILE A 67 -1.45 -11.53 -7.05
C ILE A 67 -0.31 -10.77 -6.37
N PHE A 68 -0.25 -9.44 -6.58
CA PHE A 68 0.77 -8.60 -5.98
C PHE A 68 0.69 -8.62 -4.44
N GLU A 69 -0.50 -8.46 -3.88
CA GLU A 69 -0.83 -8.54 -2.45
C GLU A 69 -0.30 -9.84 -1.86
N TYR A 70 -0.66 -10.97 -2.46
CA TYR A 70 -0.21 -12.29 -2.02
C TYR A 70 1.32 -12.43 -2.00
N ILE A 71 1.98 -11.99 -3.08
CA ILE A 71 3.45 -12.06 -3.19
C ILE A 71 4.10 -11.10 -2.20
N ALA A 72 3.61 -9.87 -2.10
CA ALA A 72 4.15 -8.83 -1.22
C ALA A 72 4.05 -9.27 0.23
N HIS A 73 2.88 -9.71 0.70
CA HIS A 73 2.73 -10.24 2.05
C HIS A 73 3.62 -11.44 2.29
N ARG A 74 3.54 -12.46 1.44
CA ARG A 74 4.22 -13.73 1.70
C ARG A 74 5.74 -13.65 1.58
N LYS A 75 6.26 -12.78 0.71
CA LYS A 75 7.69 -12.76 0.36
C LYS A 75 8.40 -11.48 0.73
N LEU A 76 7.82 -10.31 0.46
CA LEU A 76 8.50 -9.03 0.70
C LEU A 76 8.40 -8.62 2.17
N PHE A 77 7.20 -8.71 2.74
CA PHE A 77 6.94 -8.24 4.09
C PHE A 77 7.37 -9.24 5.17
N HIS A 78 7.58 -10.49 4.78
CA HIS A 78 8.17 -11.55 5.59
C HIS A 78 9.55 -11.98 5.06
N PHE A 79 10.27 -11.05 4.41
CA PHE A 79 11.61 -11.33 3.90
C PHE A 79 12.59 -11.49 5.07
N ASP A 80 13.24 -12.65 5.14
CA ASP A 80 14.24 -12.99 6.14
C ASP A 80 15.67 -12.80 5.58
N THR A 81 16.54 -12.17 6.35
CA THR A 81 17.86 -11.73 5.89
C THR A 81 18.82 -11.47 7.05
N ASP A 82 20.06 -11.91 6.90
CA ASP A 82 21.14 -11.63 7.87
C ASP A 82 21.67 -10.18 7.78
N ARG A 83 21.14 -9.36 6.86
CA ARG A 83 21.59 -7.98 6.66
C ARG A 83 20.79 -7.03 7.57
N PRO A 84 21.40 -6.41 8.61
CA PRO A 84 20.66 -5.66 9.62
C PRO A 84 19.87 -4.46 9.08
N TRP A 85 20.38 -3.80 8.03
CA TRP A 85 19.69 -2.66 7.43
C TRP A 85 18.41 -3.07 6.69
N LEU A 86 18.41 -4.25 6.05
CA LEU A 86 17.27 -4.73 5.30
C LEU A 86 16.21 -5.32 6.24
N GLU A 87 16.63 -6.04 7.28
CA GLU A 87 15.77 -6.46 8.38
C GLU A 87 15.05 -5.25 9.00
N ARG A 88 15.78 -4.14 9.23
CA ARG A 88 15.19 -2.90 9.75
C ARG A 88 14.15 -2.30 8.79
N VAL A 89 14.39 -2.32 7.48
CA VAL A 89 13.40 -1.85 6.49
C VAL A 89 12.14 -2.71 6.54
N VAL A 90 12.27 -4.04 6.52
CA VAL A 90 11.14 -4.98 6.62
C VAL A 90 10.36 -4.77 7.92
N PHE A 91 11.06 -4.52 9.03
CA PHE A 91 10.44 -4.21 10.30
C PHE A 91 9.63 -2.90 10.28
N ILE A 92 10.17 -1.84 9.67
CA ILE A 92 9.49 -0.54 9.56
C ILE A 92 8.24 -0.63 8.69
N ILE A 93 8.26 -1.41 7.61
CA ILE A 93 7.11 -1.50 6.69
C ILE A 93 6.02 -2.48 7.16
N HIS A 94 6.39 -3.55 7.88
CA HIS A 94 5.43 -4.61 8.26
C HIS A 94 5.69 -5.27 9.62
N GLY A 95 6.94 -5.53 9.97
CA GLY A 95 7.26 -6.29 11.20
C GLY A 95 6.73 -5.64 12.48
N ASN A 96 6.68 -4.30 12.53
CA ASN A 96 6.13 -3.56 13.65
C ASN A 96 4.64 -3.86 13.92
N HIS A 97 3.84 -4.10 12.88
CA HIS A 97 2.41 -4.43 13.02
C HIS A 97 2.22 -5.78 13.70
N HIS A 98 3.08 -6.78 13.41
CA HIS A 98 3.05 -8.07 14.11
C HIS A 98 3.40 -7.95 15.60
N VAL A 99 4.28 -7.02 15.96
CA VAL A 99 4.67 -6.78 17.36
C VAL A 99 3.59 -6.01 18.12
N GLN A 100 2.99 -4.98 17.50
CA GLN A 100 1.95 -4.15 18.10
C GLN A 100 0.71 -4.06 17.19
N PRO A 101 -0.10 -5.13 17.06
CA PRO A 101 -1.21 -5.20 16.10
C PRO A 101 -2.40 -4.31 16.43
N ARG A 102 -2.37 -3.64 17.60
CA ARG A 102 -3.41 -2.71 18.05
C ARG A 102 -3.02 -1.24 17.89
N ASP A 103 -1.88 -0.94 17.25
CA ASP A 103 -1.54 0.44 16.91
C ASP A 103 -2.31 0.90 15.68
N GLU A 104 -3.43 1.60 15.90
CA GLU A 104 -4.32 2.07 14.83
C GLU A 104 -3.62 2.94 13.78
N LEU A 105 -2.49 3.59 14.12
CA LEU A 105 -1.75 4.42 13.17
C LEU A 105 -0.74 3.65 12.31
N ARG A 106 -0.54 2.34 12.57
CA ARG A 106 0.39 1.46 11.85
C ARG A 106 -0.28 0.21 11.30
N ASN A 107 -1.61 0.23 11.21
CA ASN A 107 -2.38 -0.83 10.56
C ASN A 107 -2.44 -0.66 9.04
N LEU A 108 -2.22 0.55 8.55
CA LEU A 108 -2.23 0.89 7.12
C LEU A 108 -0.81 1.13 6.64
N MET A 109 -0.55 0.86 5.36
CA MET A 109 0.76 1.12 4.78
C MET A 109 1.02 2.64 4.74
N PRO A 110 2.12 3.15 5.33
CA PRO A 110 2.38 4.57 5.37
C PRO A 110 2.58 5.16 3.96
N PRO A 111 2.15 6.42 3.69
CA PRO A 111 2.23 7.03 2.36
C PRO A 111 3.61 7.08 1.75
N ILE A 112 4.65 7.21 2.60
CA ILE A 112 6.05 7.23 2.15
C ILE A 112 6.46 5.92 1.45
N VAL A 113 5.74 4.82 1.72
CA VAL A 113 5.91 3.53 1.04
C VAL A 113 4.87 3.39 -0.06
N SER A 114 3.58 3.55 0.26
CA SER A 114 2.50 3.21 -0.67
C SER A 114 2.42 4.14 -1.88
N VAL A 115 2.71 5.43 -1.75
CA VAL A 115 2.66 6.38 -2.89
C VAL A 115 3.79 6.09 -3.90
N PRO A 116 5.08 5.99 -3.51
CA PRO A 116 6.14 5.64 -4.46
C PRO A 116 5.95 4.28 -5.12
N VAL A 117 5.51 3.26 -4.37
CA VAL A 117 5.21 1.93 -4.94
C VAL A 117 4.07 2.04 -5.97
N SER A 118 2.99 2.73 -5.64
CA SER A 118 1.86 2.94 -6.54
C SER A 118 2.26 3.69 -7.82
N MET A 119 3.06 4.75 -7.70
CA MET A 119 3.58 5.47 -8.87
C MET A 119 4.45 4.58 -9.76
N SER A 120 5.29 3.73 -9.15
CA SER A 120 6.15 2.80 -9.88
C SER A 120 5.33 1.75 -10.64
N ILE A 121 4.29 1.21 -10.01
CA ILE A 121 3.36 0.26 -10.64
C ILE A 121 2.58 0.93 -11.77
N TRP A 122 2.09 2.16 -11.57
CA TRP A 122 1.40 2.91 -12.62
C TRP A 122 2.31 3.14 -13.83
N ALA A 123 3.54 3.63 -13.59
CA ALA A 123 4.51 3.87 -14.64
C ALA A 123 4.84 2.60 -15.42
N LEU A 124 4.98 1.45 -14.73
CA LEU A 124 5.22 0.16 -15.35
C LEU A 124 4.03 -0.28 -16.22
N LEU A 125 2.81 -0.22 -15.69
CA LEU A 125 1.61 -0.61 -16.43
C LEU A 125 1.40 0.28 -17.66
N TRP A 126 1.60 1.59 -17.50
CA TRP A 126 1.53 2.53 -18.62
C TRP A 126 2.63 2.28 -19.66
N ALA A 127 3.87 2.03 -19.24
CA ALA A 127 4.95 1.70 -20.17
C ALA A 127 4.68 0.42 -20.97
N MET A 128 3.98 -0.55 -20.37
CA MET A 128 3.65 -1.83 -21.01
C MET A 128 2.40 -1.74 -21.93
N ALA A 129 1.40 -0.93 -21.57
CA ALA A 129 0.07 -1.00 -22.19
C ALA A 129 -0.57 0.38 -22.48
N GLY A 130 0.16 1.48 -22.32
CA GLY A 130 -0.33 2.85 -22.53
C GLY A 130 -1.56 3.17 -21.66
N ASP A 131 -2.59 3.75 -22.27
CA ASP A 131 -3.82 4.12 -21.58
C ASP A 131 -4.57 2.92 -20.98
N ALA A 132 -4.43 1.74 -21.59
CA ALA A 132 -4.99 0.51 -21.02
C ALA A 132 -4.32 0.18 -19.68
N GLY A 133 -3.00 0.41 -19.59
CA GLY A 133 -2.22 0.29 -18.36
C GLY A 133 -2.68 1.25 -17.27
N THR A 134 -3.07 2.47 -17.61
CA THR A 134 -3.65 3.42 -16.63
C THR A 134 -5.00 2.92 -16.10
N TRP A 135 -5.89 2.38 -16.94
CA TRP A 135 -7.16 1.79 -16.47
C TRP A 135 -6.94 0.52 -15.63
N MET A 136 -5.95 -0.31 -15.98
CA MET A 136 -5.53 -1.42 -15.13
C MET A 136 -5.00 -0.91 -13.77
N PHE A 137 -4.23 0.18 -13.76
CA PHE A 137 -3.76 0.77 -12.51
C PHE A 137 -4.91 1.29 -11.64
N VAL A 138 -5.98 1.88 -12.22
CA VAL A 138 -7.19 2.26 -11.46
C VAL A 138 -7.79 1.05 -10.73
N GLY A 139 -7.86 -0.10 -11.40
CA GLY A 139 -8.29 -1.35 -10.78
C GLY A 139 -7.35 -1.84 -9.68
N PHE A 140 -6.04 -1.80 -9.95
CA PHE A 140 -5.00 -2.21 -9.02
C PHE A 140 -5.05 -1.38 -7.72
N ILE A 141 -5.10 -0.05 -7.84
CA ILE A 141 -5.14 0.84 -6.69
C ILE A 141 -6.46 0.75 -5.93
N GLY A 142 -7.57 0.50 -6.63
CA GLY A 142 -8.85 0.20 -6.01
C GLY A 142 -8.79 -1.05 -5.13
N GLY A 143 -8.13 -2.11 -5.62
CA GLY A 143 -7.88 -3.33 -4.84
C GLY A 143 -7.02 -3.07 -3.61
N TYR A 144 -5.94 -2.30 -3.75
CA TYR A 144 -5.08 -1.89 -2.64
C TYR A 144 -5.83 -1.11 -1.55
N VAL A 145 -6.57 -0.08 -1.94
CA VAL A 145 -7.35 0.74 -0.98
C VAL A 145 -8.37 -0.11 -0.25
N ALA A 146 -9.05 -1.02 -0.96
CA ALA A 146 -10.01 -1.94 -0.35
C ALA A 146 -9.33 -2.91 0.63
N TYR A 147 -8.17 -3.46 0.27
CA TYR A 147 -7.39 -4.34 1.13
C TYR A 147 -6.97 -3.63 2.43
N ASP A 148 -6.31 -2.48 2.35
CA ASP A 148 -5.78 -1.78 3.53
C ASP A 148 -6.90 -1.34 4.49
N LEU A 149 -8.09 -1.02 3.96
CA LEU A 149 -9.26 -0.69 4.79
C LEU A 149 -9.93 -1.91 5.44
N THR A 150 -9.56 -3.14 5.07
CA THR A 150 -10.23 -4.38 5.54
C THR A 150 -9.31 -5.36 6.28
N HIS A 151 -7.99 -5.28 6.08
CA HIS A 151 -6.99 -6.19 6.67
C HIS A 151 -7.01 -6.22 8.20
#